data_AF-A0A381JRD1-F1
#
_entry.id   AF-A0A381JRD1-F1
#
_cell.length_a   1.000
_cell.length_b   1.000
_cell.length_c   1.000
_cell.angle_alpha   90.00
_cell.angle_beta   90.00
_cell.angle_gamma   90.00
#
_symmetry.space_group_name_H-M   'P 1'
#
loop_
_entity.id
_entity.type
_entity.pdbx_description
1 polymer ?
#
loop_
_entity_poly.entity_id
_entity_poly.type
_entity_poly.pdbx_seq_one_letter_code
_entity_poly.pdbx_strand_id
1 'polypeptide(L)'
;MFFFRNICHIFVELRKKYIFNTLKHNQYEKNLLLRLCLIITVSFIIYSCRTDHLPEQETFNNSSAFQLTSKRISLSESKHKEKLVTELGKAEANFKVLSKINVNGRVIDYGNGVSIDTDDVAYIENGSDYHTYTFHITRENAPANAPIENLVLSPLPNGGYKALLISYLLSQQEKQIILNGGDVDTKGKSLVTDLGNGTFSDIMGKSQDCGYIEEKAYTICSENVHYHGETNCNADVKSQLITVYLWVCTDVNDGDGNTGGGHTGNNNGGGVDSGNPAGNTPTEPCNGNGVATEPVDPINNTGNGTCTGIPTDILLPHPNTVDPCKKTKASVTATDNLLKEQSISTEVQSLENHAANSFTEYGMAIINTGTTTIAQDPYTNNDPSNPGSVSITIPSVGDYIASAHTHPDHGAAPPSAKDFYQDLKDAKNHPTFQAGLVFANNGTKYAFVINDRAKVEAFLTTYPFEANTTDGGRIFNDSSLVGKDFLNIYENYMTGRLNDYSGNRQDDGLESAFTYILEKYDIGISLAKSDSNGNLKSLHSVSFEHTITASGGKKITGYKAQPCP
;
A
#
# COMPACT_ATOMS: atom_id res chain seq x y z
N MET A 1 -18.85 10.28 51.94
CA MET A 1 -19.76 10.68 53.03
C MET A 1 -20.49 11.96 52.59
N PHE A 2 -21.67 11.85 51.95
CA PHE A 2 -22.73 12.87 51.81
C PHE A 2 -23.85 12.46 50.80
N PHE A 3 -23.71 11.33 50.10
CA PHE A 3 -24.75 10.89 49.13
C PHE A 3 -25.70 9.79 49.60
N PHE A 4 -25.51 9.22 50.80
CA PHE A 4 -26.32 8.08 51.27
C PHE A 4 -27.44 8.41 52.27
N ARG A 5 -27.66 9.69 52.60
CA ARG A 5 -28.63 10.07 53.65
C ARG A 5 -30.01 10.53 53.15
N ASN A 6 -30.19 10.78 51.86
CA ASN A 6 -31.46 11.29 51.32
C ASN A 6 -32.40 10.24 50.71
N ILE A 7 -31.97 8.99 50.54
CA ILE A 7 -32.82 7.94 49.94
C ILE A 7 -33.72 7.26 50.99
N CYS A 8 -33.36 7.30 52.27
CA CYS A 8 -34.14 6.66 53.33
C CYS A 8 -35.40 7.44 53.75
N HIS A 9 -35.49 8.75 53.46
CA HIS A 9 -36.66 9.56 53.82
C HIS A 9 -37.79 9.48 52.78
N ILE A 10 -37.48 9.14 51.53
CA ILE A 10 -38.48 9.00 50.45
C ILE A 10 -39.26 7.67 50.56
N PHE A 11 -38.64 6.63 51.13
CA PHE A 11 -39.29 5.32 51.29
C PHE A 11 -40.27 5.23 52.47
N VAL A 12 -40.18 6.12 53.46
CA VAL A 12 -41.08 6.12 54.63
C VAL A 12 -42.39 6.86 54.36
N GLU A 13 -42.38 7.88 53.50
CA GLU A 13 -43.59 8.63 53.09
C GLU A 13 -44.46 7.86 52.08
N LEU A 14 -43.86 7.04 51.20
CA LEU A 14 -44.63 6.22 50.24
C LEU A 14 -45.38 5.04 50.88
N ARG A 15 -45.06 4.68 52.14
CA ARG A 15 -45.68 3.54 52.83
C ARG A 15 -46.99 3.89 53.55
N LYS A 16 -47.33 5.18 53.72
CA LYS A 16 -48.56 5.60 54.43
C LYS A 16 -49.77 5.86 53.53
N LYS A 17 -49.60 5.84 52.19
CA LYS A 17 -50.70 6.15 51.25
C LYS A 17 -51.32 4.94 50.54
N TYR A 18 -50.89 3.72 50.86
CA TYR A 18 -51.39 2.48 50.25
C TYR A 18 -51.74 1.40 51.29
N ILE A 19 -52.49 1.80 52.33
CA ILE A 19 -53.26 0.86 53.15
C ILE A 19 -54.72 1.27 52.98
N PHE A 20 -55.56 0.33 52.54
CA PHE A 20 -56.95 0.44 52.06
C PHE A 20 -57.15 0.63 50.55
N ASN A 21 -57.04 -0.46 49.78
CA ASN A 21 -58.26 -1.13 49.30
C ASN A 21 -57.97 -2.41 48.49
N THR A 22 -58.74 -3.44 48.79
CA THR A 22 -59.12 -4.60 47.95
C THR A 22 -58.06 -5.64 47.56
N LEU A 23 -58.12 -6.74 48.31
CA LEU A 23 -57.80 -8.12 47.94
C LEU A 23 -58.28 -8.52 46.53
N LYS A 24 -57.37 -8.57 45.55
CA LYS A 24 -57.33 -9.52 44.41
C LYS A 24 -56.24 -9.09 43.41
N HIS A 25 -54.96 -9.32 43.73
CA HIS A 25 -53.90 -9.12 42.72
C HIS A 25 -52.62 -9.91 43.01
N ASN A 26 -52.72 -11.15 43.53
CA ASN A 26 -51.57 -11.83 44.13
C ASN A 26 -50.92 -12.95 43.29
N GLN A 27 -51.02 -12.87 41.95
CA GLN A 27 -50.38 -13.87 41.07
C GLN A 27 -49.55 -13.27 39.94
N TYR A 28 -49.82 -12.03 39.51
CA TYR A 28 -49.07 -11.40 38.42
C TYR A 28 -47.75 -10.74 38.85
N GLU A 29 -47.66 -10.18 40.06
CA GLU A 29 -46.44 -9.48 40.51
C GLU A 29 -45.28 -10.43 40.83
N LYS A 30 -45.57 -11.65 41.31
CA LYS A 30 -44.54 -12.66 41.59
C LYS A 30 -43.84 -13.14 40.32
N ASN A 31 -44.57 -13.18 39.20
CA ASN A 31 -44.00 -13.55 37.89
C ASN A 31 -43.19 -12.41 37.27
N LEU A 32 -43.56 -11.16 37.54
CA LEU A 32 -42.81 -10.00 37.03
C LEU A 32 -41.44 -9.88 37.70
N LEU A 33 -41.38 -10.03 39.02
CA LEU A 33 -40.11 -9.95 39.76
C LEU A 33 -39.18 -11.10 39.39
N LEU A 34 -39.73 -12.32 39.20
CA LEU A 34 -38.96 -13.48 38.75
C LEU A 34 -38.41 -13.30 37.33
N ARG A 35 -39.20 -12.74 36.40
CA ARG A 35 -38.75 -12.42 35.04
C ARG A 35 -37.67 -11.36 35.03
N LEU A 36 -37.78 -10.34 35.88
CA LEU A 36 -36.77 -9.29 36.00
C LEU A 36 -35.45 -9.83 36.54
N CYS A 37 -35.49 -10.69 37.56
CA CYS A 37 -34.29 -11.38 38.04
C CYS A 37 -33.64 -12.25 36.96
N LEU A 38 -34.44 -13.00 36.18
CA LEU A 38 -33.95 -13.83 35.08
C LEU A 38 -33.27 -13.01 33.96
N ILE A 39 -33.84 -11.86 33.61
CA ILE A 39 -33.23 -10.97 32.61
C ILE A 39 -31.89 -10.43 33.12
N ILE A 40 -31.81 -10.04 34.39
CA ILE A 40 -30.58 -9.54 35.00
C ILE A 40 -29.49 -10.64 35.03
N THR A 41 -29.82 -11.89 35.42
CA THR A 41 -28.83 -12.99 35.39
C THR A 41 -28.35 -13.30 33.98
N VAL A 42 -29.24 -13.30 32.98
CA VAL A 42 -28.86 -13.50 31.58
C VAL A 42 -27.96 -12.36 31.10
N SER A 43 -28.25 -11.11 31.45
CA SER A 43 -27.37 -9.97 31.14
C SER A 43 -25.98 -10.09 31.77
N PHE A 44 -25.87 -10.60 33.00
CA PHE A 44 -24.57 -10.86 33.64
C PHE A 44 -23.81 -12.03 32.97
N ILE A 45 -24.50 -13.08 32.53
CA ILE A 45 -23.85 -14.20 31.79
C ILE A 45 -23.31 -13.71 30.44
N ILE A 46 -24.08 -12.90 29.70
CA ILE A 46 -23.63 -12.34 28.41
C ILE A 46 -22.46 -11.35 28.61
N TYR A 47 -22.43 -10.62 29.72
CA TYR A 47 -21.31 -9.70 30.03
C TYR A 47 -20.04 -10.46 30.44
N SER A 48 -20.17 -11.61 31.13
CA SER A 48 -19.02 -12.45 31.50
C SER A 48 -18.48 -13.30 30.35
N CYS A 49 -19.25 -13.57 29.29
CA CYS A 49 -18.77 -14.28 28.09
C CYS A 49 -18.01 -13.37 27.10
N ARG A 50 -17.76 -12.09 27.43
CA ARG A 50 -17.04 -11.15 26.53
C ARG A 50 -15.55 -10.98 26.84
N THR A 51 -15.00 -11.75 27.78
CA THR A 51 -13.56 -11.76 28.11
C THR A 51 -12.94 -13.15 28.08
N ASP A 52 -13.60 -14.14 27.46
CA ASP A 52 -12.93 -15.41 27.16
C ASP A 52 -12.10 -15.24 25.89
N HIS A 53 -10.81 -14.97 26.13
CA HIS A 53 -9.74 -15.21 25.18
C HIS A 53 -9.78 -16.70 24.85
N LEU A 54 -10.56 -17.09 23.85
CA LEU A 54 -10.51 -18.44 23.31
C LEU A 54 -9.07 -18.64 22.81
N PRO A 55 -8.29 -19.58 23.35
CA PRO A 55 -7.10 -20.02 22.65
C PRO A 55 -7.64 -20.74 21.41
N GLU A 56 -7.54 -20.08 20.27
CA GLU A 56 -7.72 -20.73 18.99
C GLU A 56 -6.63 -21.81 18.92
N GLN A 57 -7.04 -23.07 19.04
CA GLN A 57 -6.13 -24.18 18.92
C GLN A 57 -5.78 -24.32 17.44
N GLU A 58 -4.72 -23.64 17.02
CA GLU A 58 -4.15 -23.87 15.70
C GLU A 58 -3.66 -25.32 15.62
N THR A 59 -4.12 -26.03 14.58
CA THR A 59 -3.54 -27.30 14.16
C THR A 59 -2.16 -27.02 13.58
N PHE A 60 -1.14 -26.95 14.44
CA PHE A 60 0.24 -27.01 14.02
C PHE A 60 0.51 -28.40 13.44
N ASN A 61 0.72 -28.47 12.13
CA ASN A 61 1.31 -29.64 11.50
C ASN A 61 2.75 -29.75 12.00
N ASN A 62 2.95 -30.68 12.92
CA ASN A 62 4.19 -30.91 13.64
C ASN A 62 5.19 -31.70 12.78
N SER A 63 5.46 -31.22 11.57
CA SER A 63 6.47 -31.77 10.67
C SER A 63 7.55 -30.72 10.39
N SER A 64 8.57 -30.71 11.26
CA SER A 64 9.98 -30.32 11.00
C SER A 64 10.27 -28.93 10.41
N ALA A 65 11.03 -28.13 11.18
CA ALA A 65 11.61 -26.79 10.91
C ALA A 65 10.64 -25.61 11.13
N PHE A 66 11.02 -24.64 11.98
CA PHE A 66 10.32 -23.37 12.10
C PHE A 66 10.54 -22.60 10.78
N GLN A 67 9.45 -22.19 10.13
CA GLN A 67 9.50 -21.55 8.81
C GLN A 67 9.01 -20.10 8.92
N LEU A 68 9.75 -19.21 8.28
CA LEU A 68 9.43 -17.78 8.22
C LEU A 68 8.19 -17.54 7.36
N THR A 69 7.16 -16.94 7.92
CA THR A 69 5.99 -16.45 7.17
C THR A 69 6.00 -14.93 7.17
N SER A 70 5.42 -14.31 6.14
CA SER A 70 5.27 -12.85 6.04
C SER A 70 3.84 -12.52 5.61
N LYS A 71 3.28 -11.46 6.20
CA LYS A 71 1.99 -10.88 5.81
C LYS A 71 1.99 -9.36 5.98
N ARG A 72 1.12 -8.71 5.23
CA ARG A 72 0.80 -7.28 5.38
C ARG A 72 -0.47 -7.14 6.19
N ILE A 73 -0.43 -6.34 7.25
CA ILE A 73 -1.55 -6.12 8.16
C ILE A 73 -1.59 -4.65 8.59
N SER A 74 -2.73 -4.18 9.05
CA SER A 74 -2.82 -2.96 9.86
C SER A 74 -2.38 -3.22 11.30
N LEU A 75 -1.97 -2.17 12.00
CA LEU A 75 -1.71 -2.21 13.45
C LEU A 75 -2.94 -2.67 14.23
N SER A 76 -4.15 -2.38 13.74
CA SER A 76 -5.40 -2.85 14.36
C SER A 76 -5.60 -4.36 14.30
N GLU A 77 -5.06 -5.02 13.29
CA GLU A 77 -5.13 -6.48 13.13
C GLU A 77 -4.04 -7.21 13.92
N SER A 78 -3.05 -6.48 14.45
CA SER A 78 -1.96 -7.05 15.22
C SER A 78 -2.42 -7.59 16.59
N LYS A 79 -2.07 -8.86 16.86
CA LYS A 79 -2.24 -9.49 18.18
C LYS A 79 -1.44 -8.80 19.30
N HIS A 80 -0.44 -7.99 18.94
CA HIS A 80 0.44 -7.27 19.87
C HIS A 80 0.16 -5.76 19.96
N LYS A 81 -0.98 -5.29 19.42
CA LYS A 81 -1.32 -3.86 19.29
C LYS A 81 -1.03 -3.01 20.52
N GLU A 82 -1.47 -3.42 21.70
CA GLU A 82 -1.32 -2.63 22.94
C GLU A 82 0.16 -2.35 23.28
N LYS A 83 1.02 -3.36 23.11
CA LYS A 83 2.46 -3.22 23.31
C LYS A 83 3.07 -2.35 22.21
N LEU A 84 2.71 -2.60 20.94
CA LEU A 84 3.23 -1.86 19.81
C LEU A 84 2.93 -0.37 19.89
N VAL A 85 1.71 0.03 20.25
CA VAL A 85 1.35 1.46 20.45
C VAL A 85 2.30 2.14 21.44
N THR A 86 2.68 1.44 22.51
CA THR A 86 3.63 1.97 23.51
C THR A 86 5.03 2.13 22.92
N GLU A 87 5.51 1.14 22.16
CA GLU A 87 6.83 1.20 21.52
C GLU A 87 6.92 2.22 20.39
N LEU A 88 5.84 2.39 19.61
CA LEU A 88 5.72 3.44 18.59
C LEU A 88 5.82 4.83 19.24
N GLY A 89 5.16 5.05 20.38
CA GLY A 89 5.28 6.30 21.13
C GLY A 89 6.71 6.58 21.62
N LYS A 90 7.48 5.55 22.00
CA LYS A 90 8.91 5.69 22.34
C LYS A 90 9.74 6.03 21.10
N ALA A 91 9.49 5.37 19.97
CA ALA A 91 10.19 5.65 18.72
C ALA A 91 9.97 7.10 18.26
N GLU A 92 8.73 7.60 18.33
CA GLU A 92 8.41 9.01 18.04
C GLU A 92 9.18 9.99 18.94
N ALA A 93 9.31 9.68 20.23
CA ALA A 93 10.11 10.49 21.14
C ALA A 93 11.60 10.49 20.76
N ASN A 94 12.13 9.32 20.35
CA ASN A 94 13.53 9.19 19.93
C ASN A 94 13.82 9.92 18.62
N PHE A 95 12.89 9.93 17.65
CA PHE A 95 13.06 10.70 16.42
C PHE A 95 13.20 12.21 16.70
N LYS A 96 12.45 12.74 17.67
CA LYS A 96 12.58 14.14 18.10
C LYS A 96 13.96 14.44 18.69
N VAL A 97 14.57 13.48 19.38
CA VAL A 97 15.92 13.62 19.96
C VAL A 97 17.00 13.49 18.89
N LEU A 98 16.87 12.54 17.96
CA LEU A 98 17.87 12.30 16.91
C LEU A 98 18.08 13.54 16.04
N SER A 99 17.02 14.32 15.77
CA SER A 99 16.99 15.58 15.01
C SER A 99 17.62 15.55 13.61
N LYS A 100 18.89 15.14 13.45
CA LYS A 100 19.59 14.96 12.17
C LYS A 100 20.49 13.73 12.16
N ILE A 101 20.43 12.94 11.08
CA ILE A 101 21.40 11.86 10.80
C ILE A 101 22.03 12.04 9.41
N ASN A 102 23.19 11.43 9.17
CA ASN A 102 23.82 11.43 7.85
C ASN A 102 23.82 10.02 7.27
N VAL A 103 23.20 9.84 6.10
CA VAL A 103 23.16 8.58 5.37
C VAL A 103 23.90 8.78 4.05
N ASN A 104 25.07 8.15 3.91
CA ASN A 104 25.89 8.19 2.70
C ASN A 104 26.11 9.62 2.14
N GLY A 105 26.37 10.59 3.02
CA GLY A 105 26.63 11.99 2.66
C GLY A 105 25.38 12.88 2.62
N ARG A 106 24.18 12.34 2.87
CA ARG A 106 22.92 13.10 2.90
C ARG A 106 22.46 13.32 4.34
N VAL A 107 22.23 14.58 4.70
CA VAL A 107 21.63 14.93 6.00
C VAL A 107 20.12 14.69 5.94
N ILE A 108 19.62 13.82 6.82
CA ILE A 108 18.20 13.56 7.05
C ILE A 108 17.80 14.34 8.31
N ASP A 109 16.70 15.08 8.25
CA ASP A 109 16.17 15.87 9.36
C ASP A 109 14.82 15.28 9.82
N TYR A 110 14.74 14.91 11.10
CA TYR A 110 13.56 14.38 11.78
C TYR A 110 12.86 15.43 12.66
N GLY A 111 13.44 16.62 12.81
CA GLY A 111 12.89 17.71 13.64
C GLY A 111 11.61 18.33 13.09
N ASN A 112 11.35 18.17 11.79
CA ASN A 112 10.19 18.73 11.10
C ASN A 112 8.94 17.83 11.11
N GLY A 113 8.92 16.80 11.95
CA GLY A 113 7.79 15.88 12.05
C GLY A 113 7.99 14.59 11.26
N VAL A 114 7.60 13.49 11.90
CA VAL A 114 7.70 12.12 11.39
C VAL A 114 6.34 11.47 11.63
N SER A 115 5.82 10.77 10.64
CA SER A 115 4.61 9.95 10.77
C SER A 115 4.95 8.50 10.48
N ILE A 116 4.44 7.61 11.32
CA ILE A 116 4.59 6.16 11.18
C ILE A 116 3.31 5.61 10.55
N ASP A 117 3.44 4.92 9.43
CA ASP A 117 2.31 4.27 8.77
C ASP A 117 1.87 3.05 9.59
N THR A 118 0.63 3.06 10.07
CA THR A 118 0.05 1.98 10.87
C THR A 118 -1.02 1.20 10.12
N ASP A 119 -1.37 1.60 8.90
CA ASP A 119 -2.41 0.95 8.12
C ASP A 119 -1.83 -0.18 7.27
N ASP A 120 -0.53 -0.10 6.96
CA ASP A 120 0.20 -1.13 6.23
C ASP A 120 1.54 -1.44 6.92
N VAL A 121 1.58 -2.58 7.58
CA VAL A 121 2.68 -3.06 8.42
C VAL A 121 3.12 -4.43 7.90
N ALA A 122 4.40 -4.60 7.62
CA ALA A 122 4.94 -5.91 7.32
C ALA A 122 5.15 -6.67 8.63
N TYR A 123 4.57 -7.86 8.72
CA TYR A 123 4.64 -8.72 9.88
C TYR A 123 5.21 -10.07 9.50
N ILE A 124 6.32 -10.42 10.13
CA ILE A 124 7.04 -11.68 9.89
C ILE A 124 6.95 -12.52 11.16
N GLU A 125 6.60 -13.80 11.04
CA GLU A 125 6.60 -14.78 12.14
C GLU A 125 7.59 -15.89 11.86
N ASN A 126 8.21 -16.40 12.92
CA ASN A 126 9.06 -17.59 12.86
C ASN A 126 8.85 -18.44 14.12
N GLY A 127 7.88 -19.35 14.06
CA GLY A 127 7.43 -20.10 15.23
C GLY A 127 6.44 -19.35 16.11
N SER A 128 6.16 -19.89 17.30
CA SER A 128 5.13 -19.37 18.20
C SER A 128 5.51 -18.05 18.88
N ASP A 129 6.80 -17.86 19.14
CA ASP A 129 7.29 -16.88 20.10
C ASP A 129 8.17 -15.79 19.49
N TYR A 130 8.45 -15.85 18.18
CA TYR A 130 9.19 -14.81 17.48
C TYR A 130 8.43 -14.20 16.31
N HIS A 131 8.53 -12.88 16.23
CA HIS A 131 7.91 -12.07 15.21
C HIS A 131 8.66 -10.77 14.99
N THR A 132 8.46 -10.09 13.88
CA THR A 132 8.92 -8.71 13.70
C THR A 132 7.83 -7.87 13.05
N TYR A 133 7.85 -6.58 13.35
CA TYR A 133 6.98 -5.58 12.71
C TYR A 133 7.83 -4.55 12.01
N THR A 134 7.52 -4.28 10.76
CA THR A 134 8.15 -3.21 9.99
C THR A 134 7.11 -2.18 9.62
N PHE A 135 7.37 -0.92 9.96
CA PHE A 135 6.49 0.21 9.67
C PHE A 135 7.18 1.16 8.70
N HIS A 136 6.43 1.70 7.73
CA HIS A 136 6.94 2.74 6.87
C HIS A 136 6.96 4.07 7.63
N ILE A 137 8.02 4.86 7.43
CA ILE A 137 8.17 6.18 8.01
C ILE A 137 8.09 7.23 6.92
N THR A 138 7.19 8.20 7.09
CA THR A 138 7.12 9.39 6.26
C THR A 138 7.63 10.60 7.02
N ARG A 139 8.31 11.49 6.31
CA ARG A 139 8.76 12.78 6.83
C ARG A 139 8.07 13.91 6.09
N GLU A 140 7.73 14.95 6.83
CA GLU A 140 7.18 16.16 6.22
C GLU A 140 8.20 16.76 5.25
N ASN A 141 7.75 17.14 4.05
CA ASN A 141 8.56 17.80 3.01
C ASN A 141 9.77 16.97 2.51
N ALA A 142 9.73 15.65 2.60
CA ALA A 142 10.77 14.79 2.03
C ALA A 142 10.86 14.97 0.50
N PRO A 143 12.05 15.25 -0.07
CA PRO A 143 12.20 15.34 -1.53
C PRO A 143 11.98 13.96 -2.17
N ALA A 144 11.60 13.91 -3.45
CA ALA A 144 11.32 12.66 -4.16
C ALA A 144 12.51 11.65 -4.15
N ASN A 145 13.74 12.16 -4.03
CA ASN A 145 14.97 11.36 -3.93
C ASN A 145 15.37 11.01 -2.48
N ALA A 146 14.52 11.27 -1.49
CA ALA A 146 14.78 10.91 -0.10
C ALA A 146 14.95 9.38 0.06
N PRO A 147 15.76 8.96 1.04
CA PRO A 147 15.83 7.57 1.45
C PRO A 147 14.46 7.03 1.85
N ILE A 148 14.26 5.73 1.68
CA ILE A 148 13.12 5.01 2.26
C ILE A 148 13.48 4.66 3.69
N GLU A 149 12.56 4.89 4.62
CA GLU A 149 12.83 4.73 6.05
C GLU A 149 11.82 3.78 6.66
N ASN A 150 12.31 2.79 7.39
CA ASN A 150 11.50 1.78 8.05
C ASN A 150 11.83 1.70 9.54
N LEU A 151 10.80 1.63 10.38
CA LEU A 151 10.94 1.29 11.79
C LEU A 151 10.71 -0.21 11.95
N VAL A 152 11.71 -0.95 12.39
CA VAL A 152 11.63 -2.39 12.66
C VAL A 152 11.58 -2.62 14.16
N LEU A 153 10.54 -3.32 14.63
CA LEU A 153 10.38 -3.74 16.01
C LEU A 153 10.57 -5.26 16.11
N SER A 154 11.52 -5.70 16.92
CA SER A 154 11.79 -7.12 17.22
C SER A 154 11.63 -7.41 18.73
N PRO A 155 10.97 -8.50 19.14
CA PRO A 155 10.66 -8.79 20.53
C PRO A 155 11.93 -9.15 21.30
N LEU A 156 12.01 -8.63 22.52
CA LEU A 156 13.07 -8.94 23.47
C LEU A 156 12.59 -9.98 24.50
N PRO A 157 13.51 -10.75 25.12
CA PRO A 157 13.16 -11.71 26.19
C PRO A 157 12.41 -11.11 27.38
N ASN A 158 12.57 -9.81 27.62
CA ASN A 158 11.87 -9.09 28.70
C ASN A 158 10.41 -8.72 28.35
N GLY A 159 9.93 -9.09 27.16
CA GLY A 159 8.57 -8.82 26.68
C GLY A 159 8.37 -7.43 26.05
N GLY A 160 9.42 -6.60 25.99
CA GLY A 160 9.47 -5.35 25.23
C GLY A 160 9.97 -5.56 23.80
N TYR A 161 10.36 -4.47 23.13
CA TYR A 161 10.87 -4.52 21.75
C TYR A 161 12.19 -3.77 21.61
N LYS A 162 13.05 -4.29 20.74
CA LYS A 162 14.16 -3.58 20.13
C LYS A 162 13.65 -2.81 18.92
N ALA A 163 14.01 -1.54 18.80
CA ALA A 163 13.58 -0.65 17.74
C ALA A 163 14.75 -0.22 16.86
N LEU A 164 14.71 -0.58 15.57
CA LEU A 164 15.71 -0.20 14.59
C LEU A 164 15.09 0.75 13.56
N LEU A 165 15.75 1.87 13.30
CA LEU A 165 15.49 2.71 12.15
C LEU A 165 16.41 2.27 11.02
N ILE A 166 15.83 1.85 9.90
CA ILE A 166 16.56 1.39 8.72
C ILE A 166 16.30 2.36 7.57
N SER A 167 17.36 2.94 7.03
CA SER A 167 17.30 3.90 5.92
C SER A 167 17.91 3.30 4.66
N TYR A 168 17.15 3.24 3.57
CA TYR A 168 17.57 2.69 2.28
C TYR A 168 17.72 3.79 1.23
N LEU A 169 18.90 3.89 0.60
CA LEU A 169 19.16 4.78 -0.52
C LEU A 169 18.91 4.05 -1.84
N LEU A 170 17.65 3.99 -2.25
CA LEU A 170 17.20 3.30 -3.47
C LEU A 170 16.92 4.28 -4.61
N SER A 171 17.22 3.86 -5.84
CA SER A 171 16.80 4.54 -7.07
C SER A 171 15.29 4.42 -7.29
N GLN A 172 14.72 5.28 -8.15
CA GLN A 172 13.29 5.19 -8.49
C GLN A 172 12.94 3.85 -9.14
N GLN A 173 13.82 3.30 -9.98
CA GLN A 173 13.63 2.00 -10.61
C GLN A 173 13.58 0.88 -9.57
N GLU A 174 14.47 0.91 -8.58
CA GLU A 174 14.49 -0.08 -7.49
C GLU A 174 13.23 0.02 -6.62
N LYS A 175 12.76 1.23 -6.31
CA LYS A 175 11.48 1.42 -5.60
C LYS A 175 10.33 0.77 -6.39
N GLN A 176 10.30 0.94 -7.71
CA GLN A 176 9.29 0.31 -8.56
C GLN A 176 9.43 -1.21 -8.62
N ILE A 177 10.65 -1.77 -8.59
CA ILE A 177 10.85 -3.23 -8.53
C ILE A 177 10.22 -3.78 -7.24
N ILE A 178 10.50 -3.16 -6.09
CA ILE A 178 9.94 -3.58 -4.78
C ILE A 178 8.40 -3.44 -4.77
N LEU A 179 7.85 -2.34 -5.28
CA LEU A 179 6.39 -2.16 -5.38
C LEU A 179 5.71 -3.24 -6.25
N ASN A 180 6.43 -3.78 -7.23
CA ASN A 180 5.97 -4.88 -8.08
C ASN A 180 6.23 -6.27 -7.49
N GLY A 181 6.69 -6.35 -6.24
CA GLY A 181 7.01 -7.61 -5.55
C GLY A 181 8.29 -8.28 -6.03
N GLY A 182 9.19 -7.52 -6.67
CA GLY A 182 10.52 -7.98 -7.05
C GLY A 182 11.58 -7.63 -6.02
N ASP A 183 12.70 -8.35 -6.06
CA ASP A 183 13.80 -8.18 -5.12
C ASP A 183 14.81 -7.12 -5.58
N VAL A 184 15.38 -6.38 -4.63
CA VAL A 184 16.45 -5.40 -4.87
C VAL A 184 17.65 -5.71 -3.98
N ASP A 185 18.84 -5.60 -4.57
CA ASP A 185 20.09 -5.66 -3.81
C ASP A 185 20.28 -4.39 -2.97
N THR A 186 20.15 -4.55 -1.66
CA THR A 186 20.31 -3.50 -0.65
C THR A 186 21.73 -3.38 -0.11
N LYS A 187 22.66 -4.26 -0.51
CA LYS A 187 24.00 -4.32 0.07
C LYS A 187 24.74 -3.00 -0.09
N GLY A 188 25.13 -2.41 1.04
CA GLY A 188 25.81 -1.11 1.08
C GLY A 188 24.90 0.09 0.76
N LYS A 189 23.60 -0.12 0.60
CA LYS A 189 22.58 0.92 0.37
C LYS A 189 21.69 1.14 1.59
N SER A 190 21.87 0.39 2.67
CA SER A 190 21.14 0.57 3.93
C SER A 190 22.02 1.13 5.05
N LEU A 191 21.40 1.88 5.96
CA LEU A 191 21.96 2.28 7.26
C LEU A 191 20.99 1.85 8.36
N VAL A 192 21.48 1.12 9.37
CA VAL A 192 20.71 0.70 10.53
C VAL A 192 21.10 1.55 11.74
N THR A 193 20.10 2.14 12.40
CA THR A 193 20.26 2.93 13.62
C THR A 193 19.43 2.30 14.74
N ASP A 194 20.07 1.91 15.85
CA ASP A 194 19.37 1.45 17.05
C ASP A 194 18.76 2.65 17.79
N LEU A 195 17.45 2.63 18.02
CA LEU A 195 16.73 3.69 18.71
C LEU A 195 16.67 3.49 20.24
N GLY A 196 16.99 2.30 20.75
CA GLY A 196 16.94 1.95 22.17
C GLY A 196 18.17 2.39 22.96
N ASN A 197 19.34 2.45 22.32
CA ASN A 197 20.57 2.96 22.92
C ASN A 197 20.72 4.45 22.60
N GLY A 198 20.25 5.29 23.53
CA GLY A 198 20.44 6.72 23.46
C GLY A 198 21.92 7.08 23.24
N THR A 199 22.14 7.95 22.26
CA THR A 199 23.40 8.60 21.85
C THR A 199 24.26 7.88 20.80
N PHE A 200 24.37 8.55 19.65
CA PHE A 200 25.23 8.31 18.50
C PHE A 200 26.75 8.43 18.83
N SER A 201 27.15 8.40 20.11
CA SER A 201 28.49 8.79 20.57
C SER A 201 29.38 7.66 21.07
N ASP A 202 28.88 6.42 21.26
CA ASP A 202 29.70 5.34 21.80
C ASP A 202 30.43 4.47 20.75
N ILE A 203 30.23 4.73 19.45
CA ILE A 203 30.94 4.01 18.37
C ILE A 203 32.38 4.53 18.16
N MET A 204 32.79 5.61 18.84
CA MET A 204 34.19 6.09 18.82
C MET A 204 34.95 5.83 20.14
N GLY A 205 34.51 4.85 20.93
CA GLY A 205 35.27 4.31 22.06
C GLY A 205 36.02 3.04 21.66
N LYS A 206 37.36 3.12 21.56
CA LYS A 206 38.25 2.01 21.16
C LYS A 206 38.05 0.75 22.03
N SER A 207 37.56 -0.35 21.43
CA SER A 207 38.14 -1.71 21.54
C SER A 207 37.37 -2.83 20.79
N GLN A 208 36.23 -2.59 20.14
CA GLN A 208 35.55 -3.55 19.24
C GLN A 208 34.70 -2.78 18.22
N ASP A 209 34.84 -3.06 16.91
CA ASP A 209 34.00 -2.45 15.86
C ASP A 209 32.77 -3.34 15.65
N CYS A 210 31.66 -2.97 16.30
CA CYS A 210 30.39 -3.68 16.24
C CYS A 210 29.40 -2.93 15.34
N GLY A 211 28.71 -3.68 14.47
CA GLY A 211 27.69 -3.12 13.60
C GLY A 211 26.71 -4.14 13.06
N TYR A 212 25.65 -3.64 12.43
CA TYR A 212 24.70 -4.47 11.72
C TYR A 212 25.22 -4.82 10.32
N ILE A 213 25.17 -6.10 9.97
CA ILE A 213 25.39 -6.60 8.60
C ILE A 213 24.09 -7.15 8.03
N GLU A 214 23.98 -7.12 6.70
CA GLU A 214 22.84 -7.64 5.95
C GLU A 214 23.12 -9.08 5.49
N GLU A 215 22.21 -9.99 5.84
CA GLU A 215 22.09 -11.31 5.24
C GLU A 215 20.69 -11.47 4.61
N LYS A 216 20.47 -12.55 3.87
CA LYS A 216 19.18 -12.82 3.20
C LYS A 216 18.56 -14.13 3.68
N ALA A 217 17.25 -14.20 3.70
CA ALA A 217 16.48 -15.42 3.99
C ALA A 217 15.23 -15.48 3.09
N TYR A 218 14.60 -16.64 3.00
CA TYR A 218 13.33 -16.80 2.27
C TYR A 218 12.17 -17.04 3.23
N THR A 219 11.01 -16.47 2.89
CA THR A 219 9.74 -16.83 3.52
C THR A 219 9.12 -18.04 2.83
N ILE A 220 8.21 -18.74 3.50
CA ILE A 220 7.39 -19.79 2.89
C ILE A 220 6.11 -19.21 2.26
N CYS A 221 5.67 -19.79 1.14
CA CYS A 221 4.39 -19.43 0.53
C CYS A 221 3.18 -19.87 1.38
N SER A 222 2.00 -19.28 1.18
CA SER A 222 0.79 -19.58 1.97
C SER A 222 0.31 -21.04 1.88
N GLU A 223 0.67 -21.77 0.83
CA GLU A 223 0.39 -23.21 0.68
C GLU A 223 1.40 -24.12 1.40
N ASN A 224 2.43 -23.56 2.04
CA ASN A 224 3.49 -24.28 2.75
C ASN A 224 4.31 -25.28 1.91
N VAL A 225 4.49 -25.01 0.61
CA VAL A 225 5.18 -25.92 -0.32
C VAL A 225 6.40 -25.32 -1.04
N HIS A 226 6.59 -23.99 -0.99
CA HIS A 226 7.68 -23.26 -1.65
C HIS A 226 8.39 -22.33 -0.66
N TYR A 227 9.73 -22.35 -0.61
CA TYR A 227 10.52 -21.68 0.42
C TYR A 227 11.90 -21.18 -0.08
N HIS A 228 12.03 -20.97 -1.39
CA HIS A 228 13.24 -20.51 -2.07
C HIS A 228 12.97 -19.38 -3.09
N GLY A 229 11.95 -18.55 -2.86
CA GLY A 229 11.62 -17.43 -3.75
C GLY A 229 11.04 -17.88 -5.09
N GLU A 230 10.41 -19.06 -5.13
CA GLU A 230 9.88 -19.61 -6.37
C GLU A 230 8.73 -18.75 -6.90
N THR A 231 8.87 -18.26 -8.13
CA THR A 231 7.88 -17.37 -8.76
C THR A 231 6.73 -18.11 -9.44
N ASN A 232 6.93 -19.39 -9.76
CA ASN A 232 5.98 -20.29 -10.42
C ASN A 232 5.05 -21.01 -9.43
N CYS A 233 4.40 -20.27 -8.54
CA CYS A 233 3.43 -20.82 -7.59
C CYS A 233 2.05 -20.17 -7.74
N ASN A 234 1.00 -20.97 -7.46
CA ASN A 234 -0.40 -20.52 -7.44
C ASN A 234 -0.85 -20.04 -6.05
N ALA A 235 0.03 -20.08 -5.05
CA ALA A 235 -0.25 -19.64 -3.69
C ALA A 235 -0.61 -18.13 -3.64
N ASP A 236 -1.60 -17.78 -2.81
CA ASP A 236 -2.05 -16.40 -2.60
C ASP A 236 -0.91 -15.50 -2.10
N VAL A 237 -0.05 -16.02 -1.21
CA VAL A 237 1.19 -15.39 -0.77
C VAL A 237 2.36 -16.21 -1.29
N LYS A 238 3.22 -15.59 -2.09
CA LYS A 238 4.41 -16.23 -2.66
C LYS A 238 5.57 -16.24 -1.66
N SER A 239 6.50 -17.17 -1.84
CA SER A 239 7.80 -17.13 -1.14
C SER A 239 8.56 -15.87 -1.59
N GLN A 240 9.15 -15.15 -0.64
CA GLN A 240 9.83 -13.85 -0.86
C GLN A 240 11.22 -13.86 -0.24
N LEU A 241 12.16 -13.15 -0.87
CA LEU A 241 13.47 -12.89 -0.30
C LEU A 241 13.37 -11.73 0.69
N ILE A 242 13.69 -11.98 1.96
CA ILE A 242 13.71 -10.96 3.01
C ILE A 242 15.14 -10.66 3.47
N THR A 243 15.31 -9.54 4.16
CA THR A 243 16.59 -9.16 4.75
C THR A 243 16.64 -9.55 6.21
N VAL A 244 17.77 -10.09 6.66
CA VAL A 244 18.03 -10.39 8.07
C VAL A 244 19.21 -9.55 8.52
N TYR A 245 19.01 -8.72 9.54
CA TYR A 245 20.08 -7.91 10.12
C TYR A 245 20.74 -8.63 11.29
N LEU A 246 22.04 -8.89 11.18
CA LEU A 246 22.85 -9.54 12.22
C LEU A 246 23.74 -8.50 12.88
N TRP A 247 23.88 -8.58 14.21
CA TRP A 247 24.81 -7.74 14.95
C TRP A 247 26.15 -8.48 15.11
N VAL A 248 27.20 -7.93 14.51
CA VAL A 248 28.52 -8.55 14.46
C VAL A 248 29.55 -7.60 15.03
N CYS A 249 30.40 -8.10 15.91
CA CYS A 249 31.55 -7.40 16.45
C CYS A 249 32.82 -8.00 15.85
N THR A 250 33.68 -7.16 15.28
CA THR A 250 35.02 -7.57 14.88
C THR A 250 36.01 -7.22 15.99
N ASP A 251 36.80 -8.22 16.41
CA ASP A 251 37.91 -7.97 17.31
C ASP A 251 38.96 -7.15 16.56
N VAL A 252 39.27 -5.97 17.09
CA VAL A 252 40.43 -5.21 16.63
C VAL A 252 41.62 -5.99 17.17
N ASN A 253 42.44 -6.58 16.30
CA ASN A 253 43.73 -7.15 16.70
C ASN A 253 44.58 -6.00 17.28
N ASP A 254 44.52 -5.82 18.59
CA ASP A 254 45.50 -5.04 19.31
C ASP A 254 46.83 -5.78 19.11
N GLY A 255 47.73 -5.11 18.39
CA GLY A 255 49.04 -5.66 18.06
C GLY A 255 49.85 -5.95 19.32
N ASP A 256 49.69 -7.14 19.88
CA ASP A 256 50.58 -7.65 20.90
C ASP A 256 51.87 -8.12 20.23
N GLY A 257 52.84 -7.20 20.23
CA GLY A 257 54.23 -7.55 20.10
C GLY A 257 54.62 -8.51 21.21
N ASN A 258 54.71 -9.80 20.91
CA ASN A 258 55.40 -10.75 21.77
C ASN A 258 56.60 -11.35 21.02
N THR A 259 57.76 -10.79 21.34
CA THR A 259 59.08 -11.30 21.04
C THR A 259 59.34 -12.64 21.75
N GLY A 260 59.73 -13.65 20.98
CA GLY A 260 60.72 -14.64 21.41
C GLY A 260 60.20 -15.92 22.08
N GLY A 261 60.51 -17.06 21.48
CA GLY A 261 60.39 -18.37 22.13
C GLY A 261 60.34 -19.52 21.14
N GLY A 262 61.47 -19.83 20.51
CA GLY A 262 61.57 -20.94 19.57
C GLY A 262 61.42 -22.31 20.23
N HIS A 263 60.85 -23.26 19.52
CA HIS A 263 61.11 -24.69 19.67
C HIS A 263 61.20 -25.35 18.28
N THR A 264 62.20 -26.20 18.16
CA THR A 264 62.73 -26.85 16.95
C THR A 264 62.20 -28.28 16.77
N GLY A 265 61.85 -28.66 15.54
CA GLY A 265 61.81 -30.04 15.00
C GLY A 265 60.54 -30.87 15.29
N ASN A 266 59.99 -31.70 14.40
CA ASN A 266 60.52 -32.28 13.16
C ASN A 266 59.38 -32.94 12.32
N ASN A 267 59.36 -32.64 11.01
CA ASN A 267 59.00 -33.40 9.80
C ASN A 267 57.94 -34.54 9.77
N ASN A 268 56.91 -34.37 8.92
CA ASN A 268 56.71 -35.02 7.60
C ASN A 268 55.29 -34.67 7.08
N GLY A 269 55.10 -33.82 6.06
CA GLY A 269 55.08 -34.16 4.63
C GLY A 269 53.62 -34.35 4.18
N GLY A 270 53.04 -33.69 3.17
CA GLY A 270 53.46 -32.67 2.22
C GLY A 270 52.21 -32.20 1.46
N GLY A 271 52.29 -31.06 0.77
CA GLY A 271 51.21 -30.53 -0.06
C GLY A 271 51.27 -29.01 -0.15
N VAL A 272 52.16 -28.52 -1.01
CA VAL A 272 52.24 -27.10 -1.38
C VAL A 272 51.24 -26.90 -2.52
N ASP A 273 50.23 -26.05 -2.34
CA ASP A 273 49.97 -25.03 -3.35
C ASP A 273 49.28 -23.77 -2.78
N SER A 274 49.90 -22.65 -3.15
CA SER A 274 49.46 -21.25 -3.26
C SER A 274 48.29 -20.72 -2.40
N GLY A 275 48.63 -19.69 -1.61
CA GLY A 275 47.67 -18.79 -1.01
C GLY A 275 46.86 -18.00 -2.05
N ASN A 276 45.60 -17.80 -1.72
CA ASN A 276 44.75 -16.74 -2.26
C ASN A 276 43.86 -16.22 -1.11
N PRO A 277 43.90 -14.92 -0.76
CA PRO A 277 42.96 -14.33 0.18
C PRO A 277 41.71 -13.90 -0.58
N ALA A 278 40.78 -14.82 -0.81
CA ALA A 278 39.46 -14.49 -1.33
C ALA A 278 38.49 -15.66 -1.13
N GLY A 279 37.28 -15.34 -0.65
CA GLY A 279 36.13 -16.21 -0.80
C GLY A 279 35.68 -16.85 0.51
N ASN A 280 34.67 -16.24 1.12
CA ASN A 280 33.39 -16.91 1.35
C ASN A 280 32.39 -15.84 1.81
N THR A 281 31.84 -15.07 0.86
CA THR A 281 30.44 -14.66 0.98
C THR A 281 29.61 -15.94 0.97
N PRO A 282 28.68 -16.16 1.92
CA PRO A 282 27.68 -17.19 1.75
C PRO A 282 26.93 -16.90 0.45
N THR A 283 27.07 -17.76 -0.55
CA THR A 283 26.28 -17.71 -1.80
C THR A 283 24.89 -18.30 -1.63
N GLU A 284 24.54 -18.81 -0.45
CA GLU A 284 23.19 -19.24 -0.12
C GLU A 284 22.58 -18.36 0.98
N PRO A 285 21.35 -17.86 0.78
CA PRO A 285 20.59 -17.21 1.84
C PRO A 285 20.42 -18.16 3.01
N CYS A 286 20.44 -17.63 4.24
CA CYS A 286 20.39 -18.35 5.51
C CYS A 286 19.64 -19.69 5.42
N ASN A 287 20.38 -20.79 5.26
CA ASN A 287 19.83 -22.11 4.94
C ASN A 287 18.90 -22.63 6.05
N GLY A 288 17.60 -22.48 5.84
CA GLY A 288 16.55 -23.40 6.28
C GLY A 288 16.17 -23.47 7.75
N ASN A 289 16.79 -22.73 8.69
CA ASN A 289 16.37 -22.62 10.11
C ASN A 289 17.16 -21.58 10.94
N GLY A 290 17.95 -20.72 10.29
CA GLY A 290 18.92 -19.90 11.02
C GLY A 290 18.33 -18.65 11.69
N VAL A 291 17.15 -18.19 11.28
CA VAL A 291 16.53 -16.98 11.83
C VAL A 291 15.97 -17.25 13.22
N ALA A 292 15.97 -16.24 14.09
CA ALA A 292 15.50 -16.37 15.46
C ALA A 292 14.06 -16.93 15.50
N THR A 293 13.84 -17.94 16.34
CA THR A 293 12.54 -18.60 16.57
C THR A 293 11.93 -18.27 17.92
N GLU A 294 12.69 -17.55 18.75
CA GLU A 294 12.30 -17.04 20.06
C GLU A 294 12.80 -15.59 20.21
N PRO A 295 12.25 -14.78 21.14
CA PRO A 295 12.74 -13.42 21.38
C PRO A 295 14.23 -13.42 21.68
N VAL A 296 15.00 -12.62 20.94
CA VAL A 296 16.44 -12.53 21.07
C VAL A 296 16.86 -11.08 21.21
N ASP A 297 17.83 -10.83 22.09
CA ASP A 297 18.56 -9.56 22.07
C ASP A 297 19.87 -9.77 21.32
N PRO A 298 20.06 -9.17 20.12
CA PRO A 298 21.25 -9.41 19.30
C PRO A 298 22.54 -8.75 19.86
N ILE A 299 22.63 -8.41 21.15
CA ILE A 299 23.78 -7.72 21.75
C ILE A 299 25.07 -8.56 21.84
N ASN A 300 25.01 -9.87 21.65
CA ASN A 300 26.17 -10.75 21.64
C ASN A 300 26.49 -11.13 20.19
N ASN A 301 27.77 -11.07 19.79
CA ASN A 301 28.24 -11.41 18.43
C ASN A 301 27.54 -12.66 17.88
N THR A 302 26.50 -12.46 17.04
CA THR A 302 25.75 -13.58 16.44
C THR A 302 26.45 -14.12 15.19
N GLY A 303 27.58 -13.51 14.80
CA GLY A 303 28.31 -13.71 13.56
C GLY A 303 29.27 -14.91 13.51
N ASN A 304 28.85 -16.09 13.94
CA ASN A 304 29.62 -17.33 13.75
C ASN A 304 28.78 -18.46 13.13
N GLY A 305 28.05 -18.14 12.05
CA GLY A 305 27.37 -19.14 11.21
C GLY A 305 25.94 -19.52 11.63
N THR A 306 25.37 -18.85 12.63
CA THR A 306 23.96 -18.97 13.01
C THR A 306 23.24 -17.68 12.61
N CYS A 307 22.26 -17.72 11.70
CA CYS A 307 21.55 -16.52 11.23
C CYS A 307 20.59 -15.88 12.26
N THR A 308 20.94 -15.91 13.53
CA THR A 308 20.15 -15.37 14.64
C THR A 308 20.16 -13.84 14.57
N GLY A 309 19.27 -13.30 13.74
CA GLY A 309 19.15 -11.88 13.44
C GLY A 309 17.70 -11.43 13.36
N ILE A 310 17.52 -10.16 13.00
CA ILE A 310 16.21 -9.50 12.92
C ILE A 310 15.74 -9.55 11.46
N PRO A 311 14.76 -10.41 11.12
CA PRO A 311 14.18 -10.43 9.79
C PRO A 311 13.30 -9.19 9.59
N THR A 312 13.37 -8.62 8.39
CA THR A 312 12.55 -7.49 7.95
C THR A 312 12.35 -7.55 6.45
N ASP A 313 11.26 -6.95 6.01
CA ASP A 313 11.00 -6.67 4.61
C ASP A 313 11.18 -5.16 4.34
N ILE A 314 11.48 -4.77 3.10
CA ILE A 314 11.56 -3.35 2.74
C ILE A 314 10.14 -2.84 2.53
N LEU A 315 9.66 -2.05 3.48
CA LEU A 315 8.31 -1.52 3.44
C LEU A 315 8.30 -0.15 2.75
N LEU A 316 7.92 -0.15 1.47
CA LEU A 316 7.50 1.06 0.79
C LEU A 316 6.07 1.41 1.20
N PRO A 317 5.71 2.71 1.27
CA PRO A 317 4.32 3.10 1.44
C PRO A 317 3.59 2.47 0.26
N HIS A 318 2.66 1.57 0.56
CA HIS A 318 1.87 0.98 -0.48
C HIS A 318 1.09 2.14 -1.13
N PRO A 319 1.07 2.26 -2.46
CA PRO A 319 0.38 3.35 -3.14
C PRO A 319 -1.10 3.47 -2.75
N ASN A 320 -1.65 2.45 -2.07
CA ASN A 320 -3.00 2.38 -1.55
C ASN A 320 -3.20 2.93 -0.12
N THR A 321 -2.19 3.44 0.61
CA THR A 321 -2.43 4.01 1.96
C THR A 321 -3.00 5.44 1.93
N VAL A 322 -2.92 6.11 0.77
CA VAL A 322 -3.75 7.30 0.53
C VAL A 322 -5.05 6.85 -0.10
N ASP A 323 -6.13 6.89 0.69
CA ASP A 323 -7.52 6.75 0.22
C ASP A 323 -7.67 7.39 -1.18
N PRO A 324 -7.84 6.58 -2.25
CA PRO A 324 -7.88 7.07 -3.62
C PRO A 324 -8.91 8.18 -3.79
N CYS A 325 -10.02 8.12 -3.06
CA CYS A 325 -11.06 9.13 -3.10
C CYS A 325 -10.64 10.46 -2.47
N LYS A 326 -9.85 10.46 -1.40
CA LYS A 326 -9.30 11.71 -0.84
C LYS A 326 -8.28 12.33 -1.77
N LYS A 327 -7.44 11.51 -2.41
CA LYS A 327 -6.37 11.96 -3.31
C LYS A 327 -6.90 12.73 -4.51
N THR A 328 -8.01 12.28 -5.10
CA THR A 328 -8.53 12.83 -6.36
C THR A 328 -9.56 13.93 -6.16
N LYS A 329 -10.10 14.07 -4.95
CA LYS A 329 -11.25 14.95 -4.65
C LYS A 329 -11.07 16.38 -5.15
N ALA A 330 -9.92 16.99 -4.89
CA ALA A 330 -9.67 18.39 -5.23
C ALA A 330 -9.63 18.60 -6.76
N SER A 331 -8.84 17.80 -7.48
CA SER A 331 -8.71 17.90 -8.93
C SER A 331 -10.02 17.57 -9.65
N VAL A 332 -10.73 16.52 -9.22
CA VAL A 332 -12.03 16.16 -9.82
C VAL A 332 -13.07 17.26 -9.59
N THR A 333 -13.10 17.87 -8.41
CA THR A 333 -13.99 19.01 -8.13
C THR A 333 -13.64 20.21 -9.02
N ALA A 334 -12.36 20.49 -9.26
CA ALA A 334 -11.93 21.55 -10.16
C ALA A 334 -12.40 21.30 -11.61
N THR A 335 -12.21 20.07 -12.12
CA THR A 335 -12.69 19.67 -13.46
C THR A 335 -14.21 19.69 -13.57
N ASP A 336 -14.93 19.27 -12.54
CA ASP A 336 -16.40 19.32 -12.48
C ASP A 336 -16.91 20.77 -12.53
N ASN A 337 -16.26 21.67 -11.79
CA ASN A 337 -16.59 23.10 -11.83
C ASN A 337 -16.27 23.70 -13.20
N LEU A 338 -15.14 23.31 -13.82
CA LEU A 338 -14.77 23.75 -15.17
C LEU A 338 -15.88 23.46 -16.18
N LEU A 339 -16.41 22.22 -16.19
CA LEU A 339 -17.51 21.82 -17.08
C LEU A 339 -18.82 22.62 -16.87
N LYS A 340 -18.97 23.27 -15.72
CA LYS A 340 -20.14 24.06 -15.34
C LYS A 340 -19.90 25.56 -15.51
N GLU A 341 -18.73 25.98 -15.95
CA GLU A 341 -18.45 27.39 -16.17
C GLU A 341 -19.34 27.95 -17.27
N GLN A 342 -20.02 29.06 -16.94
CA GLN A 342 -20.97 29.70 -17.85
C GLN A 342 -20.33 30.13 -19.17
N SER A 343 -19.04 30.48 -19.14
CA SER A 343 -18.27 30.91 -20.31
C SER A 343 -17.95 29.81 -21.31
N ILE A 344 -18.13 28.52 -20.94
CA ILE A 344 -17.89 27.38 -21.85
C ILE A 344 -19.12 26.49 -22.03
N SER A 345 -20.24 26.83 -21.38
CA SER A 345 -21.43 25.96 -21.32
C SER A 345 -22.06 25.71 -22.69
N THR A 346 -21.95 26.66 -23.63
CA THR A 346 -22.50 26.53 -24.98
C THR A 346 -21.73 25.49 -25.78
N GLU A 347 -20.41 25.50 -25.69
CA GLU A 347 -19.52 24.56 -26.39
C GLU A 347 -19.64 23.16 -25.79
N VAL A 348 -19.75 23.05 -24.45
CA VAL A 348 -20.03 21.77 -23.76
C VAL A 348 -21.35 21.16 -24.23
N GLN A 349 -22.44 21.95 -24.29
CA GLN A 349 -23.74 21.48 -24.80
C GLN A 349 -23.67 21.10 -26.28
N SER A 350 -22.88 21.84 -27.08
CA SER A 350 -22.65 21.48 -28.49
C SER A 350 -21.95 20.12 -28.60
N LEU A 351 -20.94 19.87 -27.77
CA LEU A 351 -20.21 18.60 -27.74
C LEU A 351 -21.11 17.42 -27.29
N GLU A 352 -21.96 17.62 -26.29
CA GLU A 352 -22.99 16.64 -25.88
C GLU A 352 -23.94 16.29 -27.03
N ASN A 353 -24.44 17.32 -27.73
CA ASN A 353 -25.31 17.13 -28.88
C ASN A 353 -24.59 16.37 -30.01
N HIS A 354 -23.31 16.65 -30.24
CA HIS A 354 -22.52 15.92 -31.22
C HIS A 354 -22.32 14.45 -30.82
N ALA A 355 -22.00 14.16 -29.56
CA ALA A 355 -21.87 12.78 -29.08
C ALA A 355 -23.14 11.97 -29.30
N ALA A 356 -24.32 12.56 -29.05
CA ALA A 356 -25.60 11.89 -29.18
C ALA A 356 -26.06 11.69 -30.64
N ASN A 357 -25.67 12.59 -31.56
CA ASN A 357 -26.32 12.68 -32.88
C ASN A 357 -25.37 12.58 -34.08
N SER A 358 -24.04 12.67 -33.89
CA SER A 358 -23.09 12.73 -35.00
C SER A 358 -22.47 11.37 -35.30
N PHE A 359 -22.13 11.16 -36.58
CA PHE A 359 -21.36 9.98 -37.04
C PHE A 359 -19.84 10.19 -36.94
N THR A 360 -19.38 11.35 -36.51
CA THR A 360 -17.95 11.68 -36.46
C THR A 360 -17.61 12.21 -35.08
N GLU A 361 -16.38 11.98 -34.65
CA GLU A 361 -15.85 12.59 -33.44
C GLU A 361 -15.67 14.10 -33.62
N TYR A 362 -16.04 14.84 -32.58
CA TYR A 362 -15.81 16.26 -32.43
C TYR A 362 -14.88 16.48 -31.25
N GLY A 363 -14.07 17.53 -31.31
CA GLY A 363 -13.14 17.89 -30.25
C GLY A 363 -13.10 19.39 -30.02
N MET A 364 -12.69 19.79 -28.82
CA MET A 364 -12.46 21.18 -28.44
C MET A 364 -11.30 21.28 -27.43
N ALA A 365 -10.55 22.37 -27.49
CA ALA A 365 -9.64 22.76 -26.41
C ALA A 365 -10.31 23.77 -25.48
N ILE A 366 -10.03 23.64 -24.18
CA ILE A 366 -10.41 24.60 -23.14
C ILE A 366 -9.13 25.30 -22.68
N ILE A 367 -9.14 26.63 -22.74
CA ILE A 367 -7.99 27.47 -22.40
C ILE A 367 -8.36 28.54 -21.37
N ASN A 368 -7.38 28.98 -20.60
CA ASN A 368 -7.48 30.14 -19.72
C ASN A 368 -6.66 31.30 -20.29
N THR A 369 -7.31 32.42 -20.57
CA THR A 369 -6.67 33.63 -21.13
C THR A 369 -5.99 34.51 -20.09
N GLY A 370 -5.92 34.07 -18.83
CA GLY A 370 -5.48 34.83 -17.66
C GLY A 370 -6.60 35.65 -17.00
N THR A 371 -7.73 35.87 -17.69
CA THR A 371 -8.90 36.59 -17.17
C THR A 371 -10.18 35.79 -17.24
N THR A 372 -10.30 34.91 -18.23
CA THR A 372 -11.46 34.05 -18.43
C THR A 372 -11.03 32.71 -19.00
N THR A 373 -11.74 31.67 -18.60
CA THR A 373 -11.75 30.38 -19.30
C THR A 373 -12.66 30.49 -20.51
N ILE A 374 -12.22 29.97 -21.65
CA ILE A 374 -13.02 29.83 -22.87
C ILE A 374 -12.80 28.43 -23.46
N ALA A 375 -13.79 27.93 -24.18
CA ALA A 375 -13.67 26.75 -25.01
C ALA A 375 -13.66 27.18 -26.49
N GLN A 376 -12.94 26.44 -27.31
CA GLN A 376 -13.09 26.53 -28.76
C GLN A 376 -14.43 25.92 -29.19
N ASP A 377 -15.00 26.44 -30.27
CA ASP A 377 -16.12 25.78 -30.95
C ASP A 377 -15.73 24.32 -31.27
N PRO A 378 -16.57 23.33 -30.91
CA PRO A 378 -16.31 21.94 -31.28
C PRO A 378 -16.18 21.77 -32.78
N TYR A 379 -15.18 21.00 -33.20
CA TYR A 379 -14.95 20.76 -34.61
C TYR A 379 -14.52 19.31 -34.87
N THR A 380 -14.59 18.89 -36.13
CA THR A 380 -14.22 17.55 -36.57
C THR A 380 -13.26 17.63 -37.75
N ASN A 381 -12.47 16.56 -37.96
CA ASN A 381 -11.61 16.43 -39.14
C ASN A 381 -12.42 16.32 -40.44
N ASN A 382 -13.75 16.08 -40.35
CA ASN A 382 -14.65 15.85 -41.49
C ASN A 382 -14.12 14.74 -42.42
N ASP A 383 -13.41 13.76 -41.88
CA ASP A 383 -12.88 12.63 -42.64
C ASP A 383 -13.87 11.46 -42.59
N PRO A 384 -14.69 11.25 -43.63
CA PRO A 384 -15.65 10.14 -43.65
C PRO A 384 -14.98 8.77 -43.71
N SER A 385 -13.69 8.71 -44.05
CA SER A 385 -12.91 7.46 -44.03
C SER A 385 -12.34 7.14 -42.64
N ASN A 386 -12.33 8.12 -41.74
CA ASN A 386 -11.86 7.97 -40.37
C ASN A 386 -12.74 8.74 -39.36
N PRO A 387 -14.02 8.35 -39.22
CA PRO A 387 -14.99 9.06 -38.38
C PRO A 387 -14.63 9.05 -36.88
N GLY A 388 -13.87 8.04 -36.44
CA GLY A 388 -13.41 7.85 -35.06
C GLY A 388 -12.10 8.58 -34.74
N SER A 389 -11.89 9.77 -35.32
CA SER A 389 -10.72 10.57 -35.00
C SER A 389 -10.96 12.07 -35.12
N VAL A 390 -10.42 12.81 -34.16
CA VAL A 390 -10.34 14.27 -34.19
C VAL A 390 -8.94 14.74 -33.78
N SER A 391 -8.47 15.83 -34.37
CA SER A 391 -7.19 16.46 -34.00
C SER A 391 -7.44 17.80 -33.34
N ILE A 392 -7.19 17.90 -32.04
CA ILE A 392 -7.38 19.12 -31.26
C ILE A 392 -6.21 20.10 -31.48
N THR A 393 -6.51 21.34 -31.85
CA THR A 393 -5.58 22.41 -32.21
C THR A 393 -5.60 23.38 -31.06
N ILE A 394 -4.58 23.31 -30.22
CA ILE A 394 -4.45 24.16 -29.05
C ILE A 394 -4.27 25.61 -29.53
N PRO A 395 -5.11 26.57 -29.07
CA PRO A 395 -4.89 27.98 -29.34
C PRO A 395 -3.47 28.43 -28.95
N SER A 396 -2.88 29.34 -29.73
CA SER A 396 -1.58 29.91 -29.39
C SER A 396 -1.62 30.92 -28.23
N VAL A 397 -2.82 31.27 -27.77
CA VAL A 397 -3.07 32.22 -26.67
C VAL A 397 -3.64 31.50 -25.47
N GLY A 398 -3.19 31.92 -24.28
CA GLY A 398 -3.66 31.37 -23.01
C GLY A 398 -3.01 30.04 -22.61
N ASP A 399 -3.39 29.60 -21.42
CA ASP A 399 -2.95 28.35 -20.82
C ASP A 399 -3.89 27.22 -21.23
N TYR A 400 -3.35 26.11 -21.73
CA TYR A 400 -4.13 24.93 -22.07
C TYR A 400 -4.56 24.20 -20.79
N ILE A 401 -5.86 24.16 -20.52
CA ILE A 401 -6.43 23.65 -19.28
C ILE A 401 -6.99 22.25 -19.46
N ALA A 402 -7.71 21.99 -20.55
CA ALA A 402 -8.30 20.68 -20.80
C ALA A 402 -8.58 20.46 -22.29
N SER A 403 -8.66 19.20 -22.69
CA SER A 403 -9.23 18.73 -23.96
C SER A 403 -10.59 18.10 -23.70
N ALA A 404 -11.46 18.16 -24.70
CA ALA A 404 -12.67 17.35 -24.71
C ALA A 404 -12.94 16.82 -26.11
N HIS A 405 -13.41 15.57 -26.23
CA HIS A 405 -13.91 15.03 -27.49
C HIS A 405 -15.11 14.08 -27.30
N THR A 406 -15.77 13.73 -28.40
CA THR A 406 -16.93 12.83 -28.42
C THR A 406 -16.54 11.42 -28.83
N HIS A 407 -17.26 10.42 -28.32
CA HIS A 407 -17.28 9.04 -28.83
C HIS A 407 -18.70 8.71 -29.32
N PRO A 408 -18.94 8.71 -30.65
CA PRO A 408 -20.26 8.41 -31.21
C PRO A 408 -20.57 6.90 -31.18
N ASP A 409 -21.80 6.51 -31.54
CA ASP A 409 -22.36 5.15 -31.29
C ASP A 409 -21.73 3.98 -32.07
N HIS A 410 -20.78 4.27 -32.95
CA HIS A 410 -20.05 3.30 -33.80
C HIS A 410 -18.53 3.34 -33.53
N GLY A 411 -18.09 4.06 -32.50
CA GLY A 411 -16.69 4.12 -32.07
C GLY A 411 -16.30 3.01 -31.09
N ALA A 412 -15.03 3.04 -30.67
CA ALA A 412 -14.58 2.25 -29.52
C ALA A 412 -15.26 2.77 -28.25
N ALA A 413 -15.54 1.87 -27.30
CA ALA A 413 -16.10 2.28 -26.02
C ALA A 413 -15.16 3.27 -25.30
N PRO A 414 -15.69 4.40 -24.80
CA PRO A 414 -14.87 5.41 -24.13
C PRO A 414 -14.54 5.02 -22.67
N PRO A 415 -13.40 5.48 -22.14
CA PRO A 415 -12.25 6.02 -22.87
C PRO A 415 -11.35 4.89 -23.44
N SER A 416 -10.57 5.19 -24.47
CA SER A 416 -9.60 4.28 -25.08
C SER A 416 -8.18 4.43 -24.48
N ALA A 417 -7.28 3.47 -24.78
CA ALA A 417 -5.87 3.58 -24.37
C ALA A 417 -5.17 4.80 -25.02
N LYS A 418 -5.61 5.21 -26.21
CA LYS A 418 -5.10 6.39 -26.91
C LYS A 418 -5.48 7.67 -26.18
N ASP A 419 -6.72 7.77 -25.72
CA ASP A 419 -7.21 8.92 -24.95
C ASP A 419 -6.38 9.07 -23.67
N PHE A 420 -6.22 7.97 -22.93
CA PHE A 420 -5.40 7.91 -21.74
C PHE A 420 -3.96 8.40 -21.99
N TYR A 421 -3.28 7.86 -23.01
CA TYR A 421 -1.90 8.26 -23.31
C TYR A 421 -1.78 9.67 -23.88
N GLN A 422 -2.81 10.18 -24.58
CA GLN A 422 -2.81 11.55 -25.05
C GLN A 422 -2.90 12.52 -23.87
N ASP A 423 -3.76 12.24 -22.89
CA ASP A 423 -3.90 13.09 -21.71
C ASP A 423 -2.65 13.10 -20.83
N LEU A 424 -1.95 11.96 -20.73
CA LEU A 424 -0.63 11.92 -20.09
C LEU A 424 0.39 12.81 -20.83
N LYS A 425 0.40 12.77 -22.17
CA LYS A 425 1.31 13.58 -22.99
C LYS A 425 0.99 15.06 -22.86
N ASP A 426 -0.28 15.42 -22.90
CA ASP A 426 -0.75 16.80 -22.73
C ASP A 426 -0.36 17.31 -21.34
N ALA A 427 -0.53 16.49 -20.30
CA ALA A 427 -0.08 16.81 -18.96
C ALA A 427 1.44 17.01 -18.87
N LYS A 428 2.24 16.18 -19.54
CA LYS A 428 3.70 16.35 -19.56
C LYS A 428 4.13 17.63 -20.30
N ASN A 429 3.46 17.95 -21.41
CA ASN A 429 3.88 19.04 -22.30
C ASN A 429 3.30 20.41 -21.89
N HIS A 430 2.20 20.41 -21.14
CA HIS A 430 1.48 21.63 -20.75
C HIS A 430 1.29 21.67 -19.22
N PRO A 431 2.10 22.48 -18.50
CA PRO A 431 2.07 22.54 -17.02
C PRO A 431 0.70 22.90 -16.41
N THR A 432 -0.17 23.54 -17.19
CA THR A 432 -1.50 23.98 -16.79
C THR A 432 -2.61 22.99 -17.13
N PHE A 433 -2.32 21.92 -17.88
CA PHE A 433 -3.32 20.94 -18.29
C PHE A 433 -3.80 20.11 -17.11
N GLN A 434 -5.11 20.04 -16.91
CA GLN A 434 -5.79 19.47 -15.74
C GLN A 434 -6.58 18.20 -16.06
N ALA A 435 -7.16 18.09 -17.26
CA ALA A 435 -7.97 16.92 -17.62
C ALA A 435 -8.18 16.76 -19.12
N GLY A 436 -8.33 15.52 -19.56
CA GLY A 436 -8.98 15.18 -20.83
C GLY A 436 -10.38 14.62 -20.57
N LEU A 437 -11.33 15.01 -21.42
CA LEU A 437 -12.76 14.72 -21.26
C LEU A 437 -13.29 13.94 -22.46
N VAL A 438 -14.11 12.93 -22.21
CA VAL A 438 -14.74 12.12 -23.25
C VAL A 438 -16.25 12.10 -23.07
N PHE A 439 -16.98 12.51 -24.11
CA PHE A 439 -18.44 12.59 -24.13
C PHE A 439 -18.98 11.41 -24.94
N ALA A 440 -19.60 10.45 -24.26
CA ALA A 440 -20.15 9.25 -24.88
C ALA A 440 -21.55 9.50 -25.46
N ASN A 441 -21.90 8.77 -26.51
CA ASN A 441 -23.21 8.80 -27.17
C ASN A 441 -24.40 8.56 -26.22
N ASN A 442 -24.20 7.81 -25.14
CA ASN A 442 -25.22 7.49 -24.13
C ASN A 442 -25.41 8.60 -23.09
N GLY A 443 -24.72 9.74 -23.25
CA GLY A 443 -24.76 10.88 -22.33
C GLY A 443 -23.77 10.79 -21.17
N THR A 444 -23.03 9.69 -21.03
CA THR A 444 -21.98 9.56 -20.02
C THR A 444 -20.80 10.45 -20.37
N LYS A 445 -20.26 11.15 -19.37
CA LYS A 445 -19.02 11.91 -19.49
C LYS A 445 -17.95 11.22 -18.65
N TYR A 446 -16.80 10.96 -19.27
CA TYR A 446 -15.61 10.51 -18.58
C TYR A 446 -14.58 11.62 -18.54
N ALA A 447 -13.72 11.61 -17.52
CA ALA A 447 -12.58 12.50 -17.44
C ALA A 447 -11.35 11.76 -16.90
N PHE A 448 -10.22 11.88 -17.58
CA PHE A 448 -8.93 11.58 -17.00
C PHE A 448 -8.38 12.85 -16.35
N VAL A 449 -8.32 12.87 -15.03
CA VAL A 449 -8.03 14.07 -14.23
C VAL A 449 -6.64 13.97 -13.60
N ILE A 450 -5.80 14.97 -13.85
CA ILE A 450 -4.42 15.05 -13.36
C ILE A 450 -4.42 15.38 -11.86
N ASN A 451 -3.81 14.49 -11.08
CA ASN A 451 -3.67 14.61 -9.62
C ASN A 451 -2.22 14.88 -9.20
N ASP A 452 -1.26 14.33 -9.93
CA ASP A 452 0.18 14.47 -9.67
C ASP A 452 0.96 14.38 -10.98
N ARG A 453 1.45 15.53 -11.46
CA ARG A 453 2.15 15.62 -12.75
C ARG A 453 3.50 14.91 -12.74
N ALA A 454 4.22 14.92 -11.61
CA ALA A 454 5.53 14.26 -11.52
C ALA A 454 5.39 12.75 -11.67
N LYS A 455 4.31 12.18 -11.13
CA LYS A 455 3.97 10.76 -11.33
C LYS A 455 3.57 10.44 -12.76
N VAL A 456 2.83 11.32 -13.42
CA VAL A 456 2.49 11.19 -14.85
C VAL A 456 3.76 11.13 -15.70
N GLU A 457 4.71 12.03 -15.46
CA GLU A 457 5.99 12.06 -16.17
C GLU A 457 6.84 10.81 -15.92
N ALA A 458 6.89 10.34 -14.68
CA ALA A 458 7.59 9.11 -14.31
C ALA A 458 6.96 7.89 -14.99
N PHE A 459 5.63 7.80 -15.00
CA PHE A 459 4.89 6.74 -15.69
C PHE A 459 5.16 6.74 -17.19
N LEU A 460 5.05 7.88 -17.87
CA LEU A 460 5.32 7.99 -19.32
C LEU A 460 6.75 7.60 -19.70
N THR A 461 7.72 7.94 -18.85
CA THR A 461 9.12 7.54 -19.03
C THR A 461 9.29 6.03 -18.94
N THR A 462 8.56 5.39 -18.03
CA THR A 462 8.69 3.96 -17.73
C THR A 462 7.87 3.10 -18.69
N TYR A 463 6.68 3.57 -19.06
CA TYR A 463 5.70 2.88 -19.89
C TYR A 463 5.30 3.73 -21.10
N PRO A 464 6.21 3.92 -22.08
CA PRO A 464 5.94 4.76 -23.24
C PRO A 464 4.83 4.16 -24.13
N PHE A 465 4.08 5.04 -24.80
CA PHE A 465 2.92 4.70 -25.63
C PHE A 465 3.18 3.57 -26.64
N GLU A 466 4.24 3.69 -27.45
CA GLU A 466 4.56 2.71 -28.50
C GLU A 466 4.89 1.31 -27.97
N ALA A 467 5.36 1.21 -26.71
CA ALA A 467 5.67 -0.08 -26.09
C ALA A 467 4.46 -0.71 -25.39
N ASN A 468 3.46 0.09 -25.01
CA ASN A 468 2.35 -0.32 -24.16
C ASN A 468 1.00 -0.30 -24.86
N THR A 469 0.95 0.04 -26.15
CA THR A 469 -0.27 0.04 -26.96
C THR A 469 -0.07 -0.66 -28.30
N THR A 470 -1.16 -1.08 -28.91
CA THR A 470 -1.21 -1.68 -30.26
C THR A 470 -2.36 -1.04 -31.06
N ASP A 471 -2.44 -1.35 -32.36
CA ASP A 471 -3.49 -0.84 -33.26
C ASP A 471 -3.66 0.69 -33.20
N GLY A 472 -2.53 1.41 -33.26
CA GLY A 472 -2.52 2.88 -33.22
C GLY A 472 -3.01 3.49 -31.90
N GLY A 473 -2.96 2.73 -30.80
CA GLY A 473 -3.40 3.16 -29.47
C GLY A 473 -4.80 2.72 -29.10
N ARG A 474 -5.50 1.95 -29.94
CA ARG A 474 -6.89 1.52 -29.63
C ARG A 474 -6.95 0.56 -28.45
N ILE A 475 -5.92 -0.27 -28.27
CA ILE A 475 -5.86 -1.29 -27.23
C ILE A 475 -4.48 -1.27 -26.57
N PHE A 476 -4.40 -1.66 -25.30
CA PHE A 476 -3.13 -1.92 -24.64
C PHE A 476 -2.40 -3.13 -25.24
N ASN A 477 -1.08 -3.10 -25.21
CA ASN A 477 -0.22 -4.20 -25.64
C ASN A 477 -0.24 -5.32 -24.57
N ASP A 478 -0.78 -6.48 -24.92
CA ASP A 478 -0.85 -7.68 -24.06
C ASP A 478 0.51 -8.26 -23.66
N SER A 479 1.59 -7.82 -24.30
CA SER A 479 2.95 -8.20 -23.97
C SER A 479 3.57 -7.27 -22.92
N SER A 480 3.02 -6.07 -22.73
CA SER A 480 3.46 -5.08 -21.73
C SER A 480 2.91 -5.37 -20.34
N LEU A 481 3.59 -4.91 -19.29
CA LEU A 481 3.11 -5.12 -17.90
C LEU A 481 1.75 -4.44 -17.65
N VAL A 482 1.63 -3.16 -18.02
CA VAL A 482 0.40 -2.39 -17.87
C VAL A 482 -0.73 -3.01 -18.69
N GLY A 483 -0.45 -3.42 -19.93
CA GLY A 483 -1.45 -4.03 -20.79
C GLY A 483 -1.92 -5.40 -20.32
N LYS A 484 -1.04 -6.24 -19.76
CA LYS A 484 -1.44 -7.51 -19.13
C LYS A 484 -2.41 -7.30 -17.98
N ASP A 485 -2.09 -6.36 -17.10
CA ASP A 485 -2.94 -6.03 -15.95
C ASP A 485 -4.30 -5.51 -16.39
N PHE A 486 -4.31 -4.58 -17.35
CA PHE A 486 -5.53 -4.02 -17.91
C PHE A 486 -6.40 -5.11 -18.57
N LEU A 487 -5.81 -5.89 -19.49
CA LEU A 487 -6.54 -6.88 -20.28
C LEU A 487 -7.04 -8.04 -19.42
N ASN A 488 -6.32 -8.45 -18.39
CA ASN A 488 -6.80 -9.48 -17.46
C ASN A 488 -8.16 -9.09 -16.84
N ILE A 489 -8.28 -7.84 -16.35
CA ILE A 489 -9.53 -7.36 -15.76
C ILE A 489 -10.61 -7.19 -16.84
N TYR A 490 -10.28 -6.50 -17.93
CA TYR A 490 -11.21 -6.24 -19.03
C TYR A 490 -11.79 -7.54 -19.62
N GLU A 491 -10.95 -8.53 -19.92
CA GLU A 491 -11.36 -9.80 -20.50
C GLU A 491 -12.24 -10.64 -19.57
N ASN A 492 -12.08 -10.52 -18.25
CA ASN A 492 -12.96 -11.22 -17.32
C ASN A 492 -14.42 -10.75 -17.44
N TYR A 493 -14.65 -9.46 -17.71
CA TYR A 493 -15.99 -8.94 -18.03
C TYR A 493 -16.43 -9.34 -19.44
N MET A 494 -15.57 -9.16 -20.44
CA MET A 494 -15.92 -9.43 -21.85
C MET A 494 -16.23 -10.91 -22.12
N THR A 495 -15.58 -11.83 -21.41
CA THR A 495 -15.84 -13.28 -21.52
C THR A 495 -16.97 -13.77 -20.62
N GLY A 496 -17.55 -12.89 -19.80
CA GLY A 496 -18.61 -13.23 -18.84
C GLY A 496 -18.14 -14.06 -17.65
N ARG A 497 -16.82 -14.04 -17.34
CA ARG A 497 -16.28 -14.62 -16.10
C ARG A 497 -16.64 -13.78 -14.88
N LEU A 498 -16.83 -12.47 -15.07
CA LEU A 498 -17.42 -11.56 -14.10
C LEU A 498 -18.78 -11.09 -14.62
N ASN A 499 -19.72 -10.90 -13.70
CA ASN A 499 -21.03 -10.33 -14.01
C ASN A 499 -20.90 -8.81 -14.24
N ASP A 500 -21.63 -8.30 -15.23
CA ASP A 500 -21.87 -6.87 -15.35
C ASP A 500 -22.65 -6.31 -14.15
N TYR A 501 -22.38 -5.05 -13.83
CA TYR A 501 -23.02 -4.28 -12.79
C TYR A 501 -23.68 -3.00 -13.29
N SER A 502 -23.36 -2.51 -14.50
CA SER A 502 -24.07 -1.40 -15.15
C SER A 502 -25.09 -1.86 -16.19
N GLY A 503 -25.10 -3.15 -16.54
CA GLY A 503 -25.83 -3.67 -17.71
C GLY A 503 -25.04 -3.55 -19.02
N ASN A 504 -23.82 -3.01 -18.97
CA ASN A 504 -22.89 -2.99 -20.10
C ASN A 504 -21.52 -3.55 -19.65
N ARG A 505 -21.24 -4.79 -20.07
CA ARG A 505 -19.98 -5.49 -19.75
C ARG A 505 -18.73 -4.78 -20.25
N GLN A 506 -18.83 -4.08 -21.37
CA GLN A 506 -17.69 -3.37 -21.95
C GLN A 506 -17.31 -2.17 -21.10
N ASP A 507 -18.29 -1.35 -20.72
CA ASP A 507 -18.10 -0.19 -19.84
C ASP A 507 -17.57 -0.65 -18.47
N ASP A 508 -18.20 -1.68 -17.89
CA ASP A 508 -17.80 -2.25 -16.60
C ASP A 508 -16.35 -2.75 -16.61
N GLY A 509 -15.96 -3.43 -17.71
CA GLY A 509 -14.60 -3.91 -17.91
C GLY A 509 -13.59 -2.78 -18.05
N LEU A 510 -13.89 -1.76 -18.86
CA LEU A 510 -13.01 -0.61 -19.08
C LEU A 510 -12.82 0.20 -17.80
N GLU A 511 -13.91 0.57 -17.13
CA GLU A 511 -13.86 1.34 -15.89
C GLU A 511 -13.04 0.60 -14.82
N SER A 512 -13.29 -0.70 -14.64
CA SER A 512 -12.59 -1.51 -13.64
C SER A 512 -11.11 -1.70 -13.97
N ALA A 513 -10.78 -1.91 -15.26
CA ALA A 513 -9.40 -2.07 -15.70
C ALA A 513 -8.61 -0.76 -15.58
N PHE A 514 -9.18 0.36 -16.00
CA PHE A 514 -8.53 1.68 -15.85
C PHE A 514 -8.32 2.02 -14.38
N THR A 515 -9.36 2.02 -13.55
CA THR A 515 -9.22 2.36 -12.12
C THR A 515 -8.15 1.51 -11.44
N TYR A 516 -8.08 0.21 -11.74
CA TYR A 516 -7.04 -0.67 -11.23
C TYR A 516 -5.63 -0.23 -11.65
N ILE A 517 -5.36 -0.02 -12.95
CA ILE A 517 -4.01 0.36 -13.38
C ILE A 517 -3.63 1.76 -12.90
N LEU A 518 -4.57 2.70 -12.81
CA LEU A 518 -4.31 4.05 -12.33
C LEU A 518 -3.85 4.04 -10.86
N GLU A 519 -4.44 3.18 -10.04
CA GLU A 519 -4.10 3.00 -8.63
C GLU A 519 -2.84 2.15 -8.43
N LYS A 520 -2.78 0.97 -9.08
CA LYS A 520 -1.64 0.04 -8.97
C LYS A 520 -0.31 0.68 -9.32
N TYR A 521 -0.29 1.45 -10.41
CA TYR A 521 0.92 2.10 -10.91
C TYR A 521 1.09 3.53 -10.38
N ASP A 522 0.18 4.01 -9.52
CA ASP A 522 0.19 5.35 -8.94
C ASP A 522 0.49 6.44 -9.99
N ILE A 523 -0.27 6.42 -11.09
CA ILE A 523 0.09 7.13 -12.32
C ILE A 523 0.03 8.66 -12.17
N GLY A 524 -0.64 9.15 -11.13
CA GLY A 524 -0.87 10.59 -10.94
C GLY A 524 -2.04 11.13 -11.74
N ILE A 525 -2.90 10.26 -12.27
CA ILE A 525 -4.15 10.59 -12.96
C ILE A 525 -5.27 9.68 -12.44
N SER A 526 -6.50 10.16 -12.45
CA SER A 526 -7.69 9.38 -12.03
C SER A 526 -8.75 9.38 -13.11
N LEU A 527 -9.54 8.31 -13.17
CA LEU A 527 -10.74 8.26 -14.00
C LEU A 527 -11.92 8.80 -13.19
N ALA A 528 -12.66 9.74 -13.75
CA ALA A 528 -13.94 10.21 -13.22
C ALA A 528 -15.06 9.99 -14.22
N LYS A 529 -16.29 9.81 -13.72
CA LYS A 529 -17.50 9.58 -14.51
C LYS A 529 -18.63 10.48 -14.01
N SER A 530 -19.46 10.99 -14.90
CA SER A 530 -20.64 11.76 -14.53
C SER A 530 -21.70 10.90 -13.83
N ASP A 531 -22.23 11.38 -12.71
CA ASP A 531 -23.40 10.81 -12.04
C ASP A 531 -24.72 11.17 -12.77
N SER A 532 -25.85 10.69 -12.26
CA SER A 532 -27.17 10.97 -12.84
C SER A 532 -27.59 12.46 -12.78
N ASN A 533 -26.87 13.29 -12.02
CA ASN A 533 -27.07 14.73 -11.97
C ASN A 533 -26.06 15.49 -12.86
N GLY A 534 -25.21 14.75 -13.59
CA GLY A 534 -24.18 15.30 -14.46
C GLY A 534 -22.91 15.77 -13.73
N ASN A 535 -22.73 15.46 -12.43
CA ASN A 535 -21.51 15.81 -11.69
C ASN A 535 -20.45 14.74 -11.89
N LEU A 536 -19.19 15.12 -12.09
CA LEU A 536 -18.09 14.17 -12.12
C LEU A 536 -17.81 13.58 -10.73
N LYS A 537 -17.70 12.27 -10.66
CA LYS A 537 -17.26 11.50 -9.51
C LYS A 537 -16.04 10.68 -9.88
N SER A 538 -14.97 10.78 -9.10
CA SER A 538 -13.82 9.89 -9.25
C SER A 538 -14.29 8.45 -9.09
N LEU A 539 -13.78 7.56 -9.93
CA LEU A 539 -13.91 6.13 -9.75
C LEU A 539 -12.66 5.61 -9.06
N HIS A 540 -12.81 4.54 -8.27
CA HIS A 540 -11.72 3.82 -7.64
C HIS A 540 -11.91 2.30 -7.78
N SER A 541 -10.82 1.54 -7.69
CA SER A 541 -10.85 0.09 -7.81
C SER A 541 -11.23 -0.57 -6.48
N VAL A 542 -12.08 -1.60 -6.54
CA VAL A 542 -12.41 -2.46 -5.40
C VAL A 542 -12.26 -3.91 -5.81
N SER A 543 -11.38 -4.64 -5.13
CA SER A 543 -11.22 -6.08 -5.32
C SER A 543 -12.30 -6.86 -4.59
N PHE A 544 -12.73 -7.99 -5.16
CA PHE A 544 -13.66 -8.92 -4.53
C PHE A 544 -13.38 -10.36 -4.96
N GLU A 545 -13.71 -11.34 -4.13
CA GLU A 545 -13.63 -12.75 -4.51
C GLU A 545 -14.85 -13.12 -5.38
N HIS A 546 -14.62 -13.81 -6.49
CA HIS A 546 -15.68 -14.30 -7.38
C HIS A 546 -15.49 -15.78 -7.73
N THR A 547 -16.58 -16.54 -7.68
CA THR A 547 -16.59 -17.96 -8.05
C THR A 547 -17.15 -18.14 -9.46
N ILE A 548 -16.32 -18.62 -10.38
CA ILE A 548 -16.73 -18.92 -11.75
C ILE A 548 -17.46 -20.27 -11.78
N THR A 549 -18.79 -20.23 -11.77
CA THR A 549 -19.65 -21.43 -11.77
C THR A 549 -19.34 -22.35 -12.96
N ALA A 550 -19.08 -21.79 -14.14
CA ALA A 550 -18.78 -22.55 -15.35
C ALA A 550 -17.42 -23.28 -15.32
N SER A 551 -16.53 -22.91 -14.40
CA SER A 551 -15.20 -23.51 -14.24
C SER A 551 -15.11 -24.45 -13.03
N GLY A 552 -16.22 -25.10 -12.67
CA GLY A 552 -16.26 -26.03 -11.53
C GLY A 552 -16.06 -25.35 -10.18
N GLY A 553 -16.41 -24.06 -10.08
CA GLY A 553 -16.28 -23.30 -8.84
C GLY A 553 -14.88 -22.71 -8.61
N LYS A 554 -14.07 -22.55 -9.67
CA LYS A 554 -12.78 -21.83 -9.57
C LYS A 554 -13.02 -20.41 -9.02
N LYS A 555 -12.31 -20.07 -7.95
CA LYS A 555 -12.28 -18.72 -7.39
C LYS A 555 -11.27 -17.85 -8.14
N ILE A 556 -11.61 -16.58 -8.35
CA ILE A 556 -10.73 -15.53 -8.88
C ILE A 556 -10.91 -14.26 -8.06
N THR A 557 -9.91 -13.38 -8.12
CA THR A 557 -10.05 -11.99 -7.65
C THR A 557 -10.59 -11.14 -8.80
N GLY A 558 -11.83 -10.66 -8.65
CA GLY A 558 -12.42 -9.66 -9.53
C GLY A 558 -12.12 -8.25 -9.05
N TYR A 559 -12.24 -7.28 -9.96
CA TYR A 559 -12.09 -5.86 -9.67
C TYR A 559 -13.29 -5.13 -10.23
N LYS A 560 -13.83 -4.18 -9.47
CA LYS A 560 -14.96 -3.34 -9.85
C LYS A 560 -14.61 -1.87 -9.63
N ALA A 561 -14.90 -1.03 -10.61
CA ALA A 561 -14.90 0.42 -10.41
C ALA A 561 -16.09 0.85 -9.55
N GLN A 562 -15.84 1.69 -8.56
CA GLN A 562 -16.86 2.29 -7.71
C GLN A 562 -16.70 3.80 -7.64
N PRO A 563 -17.79 4.58 -7.69
CA PRO A 563 -17.72 6.01 -7.51
C PRO A 563 -17.36 6.34 -6.06
N CYS A 564 -16.43 7.29 -5.91
CA CYS A 564 -16.11 7.88 -4.63
C CYS A 564 -17.32 8.64 -4.03
N PRO A 565 -17.47 8.61 -2.69
CA PRO A 565 -18.60 9.23 -2.00
C PRO A 565 -18.71 10.75 -2.24
#